data_AF-A0A953AI22-F1
#
_entry.id   AF-A0A953AI22-F1
#
_cell.length_a   1.000
_cell.length_b   1.000
_cell.length_c   1.000
_cell.angle_alpha   90.00
_cell.angle_beta   90.00
_cell.angle_gamma   90.00
#
_symmetry.space_group_name_H-M   'P 1'
#
loop_
_entity.id
_entity.type
_entity.pdbx_description
1 polymer ?
#
loop_
_entity_poly.entity_id
_entity_poly.type
_entity_poly.pdbx_seq_one_letter_code
_entity_poly.pdbx_strand_id
1 'polypeptide(L)' 'MLELESLEDAEPGHSFWELATLEELAEEQGVEPVERLEDLAADFWPKDESVDEFLAAIESRH' A
#
# COMPACT_ATOMS: atom_id res chain seq x y z
N MET A 1 -13.80 -23.39 4.63
CA MET A 1 -14.65 -22.66 3.68
C MET A 1 -14.54 -21.22 4.13
N LEU A 2 -13.64 -20.44 3.52
CA LEU A 2 -13.45 -19.04 3.90
C LEU A 2 -14.65 -18.27 3.34
N GLU A 3 -15.47 -17.71 4.22
CA GLU A 3 -16.49 -16.72 3.87
C GLU A 3 -15.75 -15.51 3.31
N LEU A 4 -15.83 -15.30 2.00
CA LEU A 4 -15.41 -14.04 1.39
C LEU A 4 -16.30 -12.95 1.97
N GLU A 5 -15.71 -12.09 2.80
CA GLU A 5 -16.34 -10.84 3.20
C GLU A 5 -16.74 -10.08 1.93
N SER A 6 -18.00 -9.64 1.94
CA SER A 6 -18.65 -8.93 0.85
C SER A 6 -17.85 -7.68 0.48
N LEU A 7 -17.21 -7.71 -0.70
CA LEU A 7 -16.55 -6.57 -1.34
C LEU A 7 -17.60 -5.65 -2.02
N GLU A 8 -18.72 -5.39 -1.36
CA GLU A 8 -19.81 -4.55 -1.90
C GLU A 8 -19.51 -3.04 -1.86
N ASP A 9 -18.41 -2.63 -1.22
CA ASP A 9 -17.94 -1.23 -1.16
C ASP A 9 -16.60 -1.00 -1.91
N ALA A 10 -16.26 -1.85 -2.88
CA ALA A 10 -15.22 -1.47 -3.84
C ALA A 10 -15.82 -0.39 -4.77
N GLU A 11 -15.56 0.88 -4.44
CA GLU A 11 -15.69 2.00 -5.38
C GLU A 11 -15.19 1.56 -6.77
N PRO A 12 -15.76 2.05 -7.88
CA PRO A 12 -15.34 1.66 -9.23
C PRO A 12 -13.98 2.31 -9.57
N GLY A 13 -12.98 2.08 -8.75
CA GLY A 13 -11.58 2.36 -9.00
C GLY A 13 -11.07 1.34 -10.00
N HIS A 14 -10.25 1.84 -10.92
CA HIS A 14 -9.70 1.17 -12.09
C HIS A 14 -9.50 -0.34 -11.95
N SER A 15 -9.87 -1.09 -13.00
CA SER A 15 -9.52 -2.50 -13.09
C SER A 15 -8.01 -2.64 -12.89
N PHE A 16 -7.56 -3.57 -12.04
CA PHE A 16 -6.13 -3.84 -11.84
C PHE A 16 -5.36 -4.06 -13.18
N TRP A 17 -6.08 -4.44 -14.24
CA TRP A 17 -5.54 -4.69 -15.58
C TRP A 17 -5.57 -3.49 -16.52
N GLU A 18 -6.09 -2.34 -16.10
CA GLU A 18 -5.96 -1.10 -16.86
C GLU A 18 -4.54 -0.57 -16.75
N LEU A 19 -3.94 -0.30 -17.91
CA LEU A 19 -2.61 0.29 -17.97
C LEU A 19 -2.74 1.79 -17.74
N ALA A 20 -2.31 2.25 -16.57
CA ALA A 20 -2.11 3.66 -16.26
C ALA A 20 -0.60 3.98 -16.22
N THR A 21 -0.26 5.20 -16.59
CA THR A 21 1.08 5.76 -16.39
C THR A 21 1.34 6.04 -14.91
N LEU A 22 2.61 6.23 -14.53
CA LEU A 22 2.96 6.54 -13.16
C LEU A 22 2.35 7.87 -12.71
N GLU A 23 2.30 8.84 -13.62
CA GLU A 23 1.73 10.16 -13.41
C GLU A 23 0.22 10.11 -13.18
N GLU A 24 -0.52 9.32 -13.97
CA GLU A 24 -1.96 9.11 -13.80
C GLU A 24 -2.27 8.44 -12.45
N LEU A 25 -1.47 7.44 -12.04
CA LEU A 25 -1.62 6.77 -10.76
C LEU A 25 -1.32 7.71 -9.57
N ALA A 26 -0.33 8.57 -9.70
CA ALA A 26 0.02 9.53 -8.65
C ALA A 26 -1.09 10.58 -8.46
N GLU A 27 -1.65 11.10 -9.55
CA GLU A 27 -2.77 12.04 -9.53
C GLU A 27 -4.02 11.41 -8.90
N GLU A 28 -4.36 10.18 -9.29
CA GLU A 28 -5.51 9.45 -8.73
C GLU A 28 -5.40 9.21 -7.23
N GLN A 29 -4.21 8.83 -6.76
CA GLN A 29 -3.95 8.54 -5.35
C GLN A 29 -3.69 9.80 -4.51
N GLY A 30 -3.61 10.96 -5.14
CA GLY A 30 -3.30 12.23 -4.48
C GLY A 30 -1.91 12.25 -3.84
N VAL A 31 -0.94 11.57 -4.45
CA VAL A 31 0.44 11.46 -3.97
C VAL A 31 1.40 12.18 -4.90
N GLU A 32 2.50 12.68 -4.35
CA GLU A 32 3.57 13.35 -5.10
C GLU A 32 4.89 12.57 -4.94
N PRO A 33 5.81 12.66 -5.92
CA PRO A 33 7.15 12.08 -5.77
C PRO A 33 7.87 12.65 -4.55
N VAL A 34 8.50 11.78 -3.79
CA VAL A 34 9.29 12.16 -2.62
C VAL A 34 10.61 12.82 -3.05
N GLU A 35 10.87 14.03 -2.58
CA GLU A 35 12.08 14.78 -2.93
C GLU A 35 13.25 14.56 -1.96
N ARG A 36 12.98 14.14 -0.72
CA ARG A 36 14.00 13.98 0.33
C ARG A 36 13.74 12.74 1.19
N LEU A 37 14.80 12.14 1.72
CA LEU A 37 14.69 10.92 2.53
C LEU A 37 13.88 11.14 3.81
N GLU A 38 13.91 12.36 4.36
CA GLU A 38 13.16 12.72 5.56
C GLU A 38 11.65 12.67 5.34
N ASP A 39 11.18 12.86 4.10
CA ASP A 39 9.75 12.78 3.76
C ASP A 39 9.24 11.32 3.76
N LEU A 40 10.15 10.34 3.68
CA LEU A 40 9.83 8.91 3.87
C LEU A 40 9.71 8.54 5.35
N ALA A 41 10.29 9.33 6.25
CA ALA A 41 10.25 9.11 7.69
C ALA A 41 8.92 9.63 8.25
N ALA A 42 7.81 9.03 7.84
CA ALA A 42 6.48 9.29 8.39
C ALA A 42 6.03 8.15 9.32
N ASP A 43 5.01 8.41 10.14
CA ASP A 43 4.26 7.42 10.94
C ASP A 43 3.42 6.49 10.02
N PHE A 44 4.02 5.94 8.97
CA PHE A 44 3.40 4.95 8.09
C PHE A 44 3.19 3.61 8.80
N TRP A 45 3.98 3.34 9.83
CA TRP A 45 3.91 2.09 10.55
C TRP A 45 2.64 2.04 11.42
N PRO A 46 1.78 1.01 11.25
CA PRO A 46 0.61 0.86 12.10
C PRO A 46 1.02 0.80 13.57
N LYS A 47 0.36 1.59 14.42
CA LYS A 47 0.71 1.68 15.85
C LYS A 47 0.58 0.36 16.59
N ASP A 48 -0.25 -0.53 16.06
CA ASP A 48 -0.56 -1.84 16.61
C ASP A 48 0.35 -2.95 16.05
N GLU A 49 1.26 -2.63 15.11
CA GLU A 49 2.20 -3.59 14.52
C GLU A 49 3.62 -3.35 15.01
N SER A 50 4.41 -4.42 15.14
CA SER A 50 5.83 -4.34 15.52
C SER A 50 6.73 -4.40 14.30
N VAL A 51 7.69 -3.46 14.20
CA VAL A 51 8.71 -3.46 13.15
C VAL A 51 9.56 -4.74 13.21
N ASP A 52 9.84 -5.25 14.41
CA ASP A 52 10.66 -6.46 14.59
C ASP A 52 9.96 -7.72 14.03
N GLU A 53 8.63 -7.81 14.15
CA GLU A 53 7.86 -8.94 13.61
C GLU A 53 7.89 -8.95 12.08
N PHE A 54 7.82 -7.78 11.46
CA PHE A 54 7.94 -7.65 10.00
C PHE A 54 9.33 -8.05 9.49
N LEU A 55 10.40 -7.61 10.17
CA LEU A 55 11.76 -7.99 9.81
C LEU A 55 11.95 -9.51 9.93
N ALA A 56 11.47 -10.13 11.00
CA ALA A 56 11.50 -11.58 11.17
C ALA A 56 10.75 -12.32 10.05
N ALA A 57 9.60 -11.79 9.60
CA ALA A 57 8.85 -12.37 8.49
C ALA A 57 9.63 -12.33 7.16
N ILE A 58 10.33 -11.22 6.86
CA ILE A 58 11.17 -11.11 5.66
C ILE A 58 12.33 -12.11 5.72
N GLU A 59 13.03 -12.16 6.85
CA GLU A 59 14.18 -13.06 7.03
C GLU A 59 13.78 -14.53 6.96
N SER A 60 12.58 -14.89 7.43
CA SER A 60 12.07 -16.26 7.37
C SER A 60 11.76 -16.76 5.96
N ARG A 61 11.69 -15.85 4.97
CA ARG A 61 11.31 -16.14 3.58
C ARG A 61 12.52 -16.41 2.67
N HIS A 62 13.68 -16.70 3.24
CA HIS A 62 14.95 -16.88 2.53
C HIS A 62 15.41 -18.34 2.41
#